data_AF-A0A6N9R684-F1
#
_entry.id   AF-A0A6N9R684-F1
#
_cell.length_a   1.000
_cell.length_b   1.000
_cell.length_c   1.000
_cell.angle_alpha   90.00
_cell.angle_beta   90.00
_cell.angle_gamma   90.00
#
_symmetry.space_group_name_H-M   'P 1'
#
loop_
_entity.id
_entity.type
_entity.pdbx_description
1 polymer ?
#
loop_
_entity_poly.entity_id
_entity_poly.type
_entity_poly.pdbx_seq_one_letter_code
_entity_poly.pdbx_strand_id
1 'polypeptide(L)'
;HPQFILRNIWRLYGGWYDGEPDNLLPAPRAEQAREWVAMAGGIDNVLARVAALQAEGNLRLACHIVEFAVLAEPSSKDAHAARRDVYAARAKGEMSSMSRNILNHAALASDQGKRDLAGEYD
;
A
#
# COMPACT_ATOMS: atom_id res chain seq x y z
N HIS A 1 12.44 -11.71 8.94
CA HIS A 1 12.08 -10.37 9.42
C HIS A 1 11.71 -10.44 10.91
N PRO A 2 12.64 -10.13 11.83
CA PRO A 2 12.40 -10.23 13.28
C PRO A 2 11.25 -9.32 13.78
N GLN A 3 10.98 -8.24 13.05
CA GLN A 3 9.88 -7.30 13.34
C GLN A 3 8.48 -7.92 13.37
N PHE A 4 8.21 -8.99 12.61
CA PHE A 4 6.90 -9.65 12.65
C PHE A 4 6.63 -10.33 14.01
N ILE A 5 7.66 -10.95 14.57
CA ILE A 5 7.58 -11.63 15.87
C ILE A 5 7.36 -10.60 16.98
N LEU A 6 8.13 -9.51 16.97
CA LEU A 6 7.98 -8.42 17.94
C LEU A 6 6.59 -7.79 17.91
N ARG A 7 6.03 -7.52 16.72
CA ARG A 7 4.68 -6.94 16.58
C ARG A 7 3.60 -7.88 17.10
N ASN A 8 3.76 -9.19 16.92
CA ASN A 8 2.84 -10.18 17.47
C ASN A 8 2.91 -10.29 18.99
N ILE A 9 4.11 -10.21 19.59
CA ILE A 9 4.27 -10.18 21.05
C ILE A 9 3.63 -8.91 21.62
N TRP A 10 3.85 -7.75 20.99
CA TRP A 10 3.20 -6.51 21.43
C TRP A 10 1.67 -6.61 21.37
N ARG A 11 1.10 -7.16 20.29
CA ARG A 11 -0.35 -7.38 20.17
C ARG A 11 -0.88 -8.37 21.23
N LEU A 12 -0.10 -9.39 21.59
CA LEU A 12 -0.49 -10.37 22.60
C LEU A 12 -0.68 -9.74 23.99
N TYR A 13 0.20 -8.80 24.36
CA TYR A 13 0.17 -8.17 25.69
C TYR A 13 -0.54 -6.80 25.72
N GLY A 14 -0.48 -6.03 24.64
CA GLY A 14 -1.04 -4.67 24.51
C GLY A 14 -2.47 -4.61 23.97
N GLY A 15 -3.02 -5.73 23.50
CA GLY A 15 -4.35 -5.78 22.91
C GLY A 15 -4.41 -5.26 21.47
N TRP A 16 -5.61 -4.85 21.03
CA TRP A 16 -5.89 -4.49 19.64
C TRP A 16 -5.58 -3.02 19.30
N TYR A 17 -5.55 -2.15 20.29
CA TYR A 17 -5.27 -0.72 20.15
C TYR A 17 -3.77 -0.46 20.17
N ASP A 18 -3.24 0.26 19.19
CA ASP A 18 -1.81 0.49 19.02
C ASP A 18 -1.29 1.78 19.68
N GLY A 19 -2.15 2.51 20.38
CA GLY A 19 -1.80 3.74 21.09
C GLY A 19 -2.09 5.02 20.31
N GLU A 20 -2.36 4.91 19.00
CA GLU A 20 -2.61 6.05 18.12
C GLU A 20 -4.12 6.38 18.06
N PRO A 21 -4.56 7.58 18.48
CA PRO A 21 -5.99 7.87 18.64
C PRO A 21 -6.84 7.76 17.37
N ASP A 22 -6.31 8.13 16.20
CA ASP A 22 -7.06 8.06 14.94
C ASP A 22 -7.23 6.61 14.42
N ASN A 23 -6.43 5.66 14.91
CA ASN A 23 -6.58 4.24 14.60
C ASN A 23 -7.67 3.54 15.44
N LEU A 24 -8.26 4.22 16.43
CA LEU A 24 -9.26 3.61 17.32
C LEU A 24 -10.55 3.24 16.57
N LEU A 25 -11.07 4.19 15.78
CA LEU A 25 -12.28 4.04 14.95
C LEU A 25 -12.05 4.83 13.63
N PRO A 26 -11.15 4.35 12.76
CA PRO A 26 -10.74 5.11 11.60
C PRO A 26 -11.86 5.20 10.56
N ALA A 27 -11.87 6.30 9.80
CA ALA A 27 -12.70 6.41 8.60
C ALA A 27 -12.35 5.29 7.60
N PRO A 28 -13.28 4.88 6.70
CA PRO A 28 -12.98 3.93 5.64
C PRO A 28 -11.75 4.35 4.83
N ARG A 29 -10.86 3.40 4.53
CA ARG A 29 -9.60 3.71 3.83
C ARG A 29 -9.80 4.37 2.46
N ALA A 30 -10.88 4.02 1.76
CA ALA A 30 -11.22 4.63 0.47
C ALA A 30 -11.61 6.12 0.63
N GLU A 31 -12.29 6.49 1.71
CA GLU A 31 -12.59 7.90 2.03
C GLU A 31 -11.31 8.67 2.32
N GLN A 32 -10.46 8.13 3.20
CA GLN A 32 -9.14 8.73 3.48
C GLN A 32 -8.34 8.93 2.18
N ALA A 33 -8.28 7.89 1.34
CA ALA A 33 -7.54 7.92 0.07
C ALA A 33 -8.00 9.05 -0.87
N ARG A 34 -9.32 9.22 -1.04
CA ARG A 34 -9.86 10.30 -1.87
C ARG A 34 -9.48 11.68 -1.33
N GLU A 35 -9.58 11.90 -0.03
CA GLU A 35 -9.20 13.18 0.59
C GLU A 35 -7.70 13.47 0.41
N TRP A 36 -6.83 12.48 0.60
CA TRP A 36 -5.39 12.67 0.38
C TRP A 36 -5.05 12.97 -1.07
N VAL A 37 -5.68 12.28 -2.03
CA VAL A 37 -5.49 12.55 -3.47
C VAL A 37 -6.00 13.95 -3.83
N ALA A 38 -7.16 14.37 -3.28
CA ALA A 38 -7.68 15.71 -3.48
C ALA A 38 -6.74 16.79 -2.91
N MET A 39 -6.21 16.61 -1.70
CA MET A 39 -5.22 17.51 -1.09
C MET A 39 -3.90 17.58 -1.88
N ALA A 40 -3.51 16.48 -2.55
CA ALA A 40 -2.35 16.43 -3.42
C ALA A 40 -2.58 17.12 -4.79
N GLY A 41 -3.80 17.59 -5.08
CA GLY A 41 -4.15 18.23 -6.34
C GLY A 41 -4.48 17.25 -7.46
N GLY A 42 -4.89 16.03 -7.14
CA GLY A 42 -5.31 15.00 -8.10
C GLY A 42 -4.35 13.83 -8.25
N ILE A 43 -4.82 12.78 -8.92
CA ILE A 43 -4.11 11.50 -9.01
C ILE A 43 -2.77 11.60 -9.74
N ASP A 44 -2.68 12.45 -10.77
CA ASP A 44 -1.44 12.62 -11.55
C ASP A 44 -0.27 13.10 -10.68
N ASN A 45 -0.51 14.03 -9.76
CA ASN A 45 0.50 14.50 -8.82
C ASN A 45 0.95 13.40 -7.86
N VAL A 46 0.02 12.54 -7.44
CA VAL A 46 0.32 11.39 -6.58
C VAL A 46 1.19 10.38 -7.35
N LEU A 47 0.86 10.05 -8.59
CA LEU A 47 1.64 9.14 -9.42
C LEU A 47 3.03 9.71 -9.74
N ALA A 48 3.14 11.01 -10.01
CA ALA A 48 4.44 11.68 -10.16
C ALA A 48 5.28 11.56 -8.88
N ARG A 49 4.67 11.73 -7.69
CA ARG A 49 5.39 11.55 -6.42
C ARG A 49 5.81 10.11 -6.19
N VAL A 50 4.98 9.14 -6.56
CA VAL A 50 5.31 7.71 -6.51
C VAL A 50 6.54 7.41 -7.37
N ALA A 51 6.59 7.91 -8.61
CA ALA A 51 7.73 7.74 -9.50
C ALA A 51 9.02 8.36 -8.91
N ALA A 52 8.93 9.56 -8.32
CA ALA A 52 10.06 10.20 -7.65
C ALA A 52 10.57 9.36 -6.47
N LEU A 53 9.68 8.89 -5.58
CA LEU A 53 10.04 8.03 -4.45
C LEU A 53 10.67 6.70 -4.90
N GLN A 54 10.20 6.15 -6.03
CA GLN A 54 10.79 4.96 -6.63
C GLN A 54 12.20 5.22 -7.13
N ALA A 55 12.44 6.35 -7.81
CA ALA A 55 13.76 6.76 -8.28
C ALA A 55 14.73 7.06 -7.12
N GLU A 56 14.23 7.62 -6.01
CA GLU A 56 14.96 7.82 -4.76
C GLU A 56 15.26 6.49 -4.03
N GLY A 57 14.67 5.37 -4.45
CA GLY A 57 14.80 4.06 -3.80
C GLY A 57 13.95 3.91 -2.53
N ASN A 58 13.10 4.88 -2.19
CA ASN A 58 12.17 4.82 -1.06
C ASN A 58 10.91 4.01 -1.41
N LEU A 59 11.12 2.74 -1.75
CA LEU A 59 10.07 1.82 -2.19
C LEU A 59 9.03 1.55 -1.09
N ARG A 60 9.41 1.68 0.19
CA ARG A 60 8.47 1.50 1.30
C ARG A 60 7.40 2.58 1.26
N LEU A 61 7.80 3.85 1.17
CA LEU A 61 6.87 4.96 1.09
C LEU A 61 6.12 4.97 -0.24
N ALA A 62 6.79 4.67 -1.36
CA ALA A 62 6.14 4.56 -2.66
C ALA A 62 4.96 3.56 -2.63
N CYS A 63 5.12 2.39 -1.98
CA CYS A 63 4.02 1.43 -1.79
C CYS A 63 2.84 2.03 -1.01
N HIS A 64 3.10 2.82 0.04
CA HIS A 64 2.02 3.44 0.82
C HIS A 64 1.23 4.44 -0.03
N ILE A 65 1.94 5.29 -0.77
CA ILE A 65 1.31 6.36 -1.56
C ILE A 65 0.54 5.78 -2.76
N VAL A 66 1.11 4.80 -3.47
CA VAL A 66 0.44 4.19 -4.63
C VAL A 66 -0.79 3.36 -4.25
N GLU A 67 -0.81 2.80 -3.04
CA GLU A 67 -1.99 2.13 -2.51
C GLU A 67 -3.16 3.11 -2.28
N PHE A 68 -2.87 4.35 -1.86
CA PHE A 68 -3.89 5.41 -1.75
C PHE A 68 -4.39 5.82 -3.13
N ALA A 69 -3.54 5.87 -4.16
CA ALA A 69 -3.98 6.15 -5.53
C ALA A 69 -4.99 5.11 -6.04
N VAL A 70 -4.71 3.81 -5.86
CA VAL A 70 -5.62 2.72 -6.28
C VAL A 70 -6.90 2.66 -5.42
N LEU A 71 -6.83 3.02 -4.14
CA LEU A 71 -8.02 3.12 -3.29
C LEU A 71 -8.93 4.30 -3.67
N ALA A 72 -8.34 5.42 -4.09
CA ALA A 72 -9.08 6.61 -4.50
C ALA A 72 -9.72 6.42 -5.89
N GLU A 73 -8.99 5.82 -6.84
CA GLU A 73 -9.48 5.54 -8.20
C GLU A 73 -9.26 4.06 -8.58
N PRO A 74 -10.14 3.14 -8.14
CA PRO A 74 -9.98 1.70 -8.35
C PRO A 74 -9.92 1.26 -9.81
N SER A 75 -10.50 2.03 -10.73
CA SER A 75 -10.51 1.76 -12.17
C SER A 75 -9.34 2.40 -12.93
N SER A 76 -8.47 3.18 -12.27
CA SER A 76 -7.37 3.89 -12.93
C SER A 76 -6.29 2.91 -13.38
N LYS A 77 -6.11 2.78 -14.70
CA LYS A 77 -5.09 1.91 -15.29
C LYS A 77 -3.68 2.39 -14.95
N ASP A 78 -3.46 3.69 -14.91
CA ASP A 78 -2.16 4.27 -14.61
C ASP A 78 -1.78 4.06 -13.14
N ALA A 79 -2.74 4.17 -12.22
CA ALA A 79 -2.52 3.84 -10.82
C ALA A 79 -2.17 2.37 -10.60
N HIS A 80 -2.86 1.45 -11.30
CA HIS A 80 -2.53 0.03 -11.26
C HIS A 80 -1.16 -0.28 -11.87
N ALA A 81 -0.80 0.36 -12.98
CA ALA A 81 0.52 0.20 -13.60
C ALA A 81 1.63 0.64 -12.63
N ALA A 82 1.49 1.83 -12.02
CA ALA A 82 2.42 2.32 -11.01
C ALA A 82 2.50 1.40 -9.79
N ARG A 83 1.35 0.90 -9.31
CA ARG A 83 1.28 -0.02 -8.16
C ARG A 83 2.04 -1.30 -8.46
N ARG A 84 1.79 -1.91 -9.61
CA ARG A 84 2.51 -3.10 -10.08
C ARG A 84 4.03 -2.87 -10.06
N ASP A 85 4.49 -1.78 -10.65
CA ASP A 85 5.94 -1.51 -10.78
C ASP A 85 6.63 -1.31 -9.44
N VAL A 86 6.00 -0.55 -8.54
CA VAL A 86 6.55 -0.27 -7.21
C VAL A 86 6.57 -1.53 -6.33
N TYR A 87 5.48 -2.31 -6.32
CA TYR A 87 5.42 -3.54 -5.54
C TYR A 87 6.37 -4.61 -6.07
N ALA A 88 6.49 -4.75 -7.40
CA ALA A 88 7.47 -5.65 -8.03
C ALA A 88 8.91 -5.22 -7.71
N ALA A 89 9.22 -3.92 -7.75
CA ALA A 89 10.53 -3.40 -7.36
C ALA A 89 10.84 -3.71 -5.89
N ARG A 90 9.88 -3.48 -4.99
CA ARG A 90 10.05 -3.77 -3.55
C ARG A 90 10.26 -5.26 -3.30
N ALA A 91 9.49 -6.13 -3.96
CA ALA A 91 9.60 -7.57 -3.80
C ALA A 91 11.00 -8.10 -4.15
N LYS A 92 11.64 -7.57 -5.21
CA LYS A 92 13.00 -7.96 -5.62
C LYS A 92 14.03 -7.74 -4.51
N GLY A 93 13.84 -6.74 -3.64
CA GLY A 93 14.74 -6.43 -2.52
C GLY A 93 14.49 -7.23 -1.24
N GLU A 94 13.44 -8.05 -1.17
CA GLU A 94 13.04 -8.75 0.06
C GLU A 94 13.71 -10.13 0.21
N MET A 95 14.40 -10.33 1.33
CA MET A 95 15.03 -11.61 1.65
C MET A 95 14.02 -12.68 2.08
N SER A 96 12.92 -12.29 2.73
CA SER A 96 11.89 -13.23 3.18
C SER A 96 11.01 -13.68 2.02
N SER A 97 10.88 -14.99 1.82
CA SER A 97 9.96 -15.58 0.84
C SER A 97 8.53 -15.13 1.07
N MET A 98 8.08 -15.07 2.32
CA MET A 98 6.75 -14.60 2.70
C MET A 98 6.51 -13.15 2.26
N SER A 99 7.39 -12.22 2.64
CA SER A 99 7.27 -10.82 2.21
C SER A 99 7.29 -10.69 0.69
N ARG A 100 8.21 -11.39 0.03
CA ARG A 100 8.33 -11.36 -1.43
C ARG A 100 7.06 -11.84 -2.13
N ASN A 101 6.48 -12.94 -1.65
CA ASN A 101 5.27 -13.52 -2.23
C ASN A 101 4.05 -12.58 -2.06
N ILE A 102 3.88 -11.98 -0.88
CA ILE A 102 2.76 -11.05 -0.62
C ILE A 102 2.89 -9.80 -1.51
N LEU A 103 4.08 -9.24 -1.66
CA LEU A 103 4.30 -8.07 -2.50
C LEU A 103 4.13 -8.40 -4.00
N ASN A 104 4.61 -9.56 -4.44
CA ASN A 104 4.39 -10.03 -5.81
C ASN A 104 2.90 -10.26 -6.10
N HIS A 105 2.14 -10.78 -5.14
CA HIS A 105 0.68 -10.92 -5.27
C HIS A 105 0.00 -9.57 -5.52
N ALA A 106 0.38 -8.53 -4.77
CA ALA A 106 -0.14 -7.19 -5.02
C ALA A 106 0.19 -6.68 -6.43
N ALA A 107 1.40 -6.92 -6.92
CA ALA A 107 1.78 -6.55 -8.28
C ALA A 107 0.95 -7.30 -9.34
N LEU A 108 0.78 -8.61 -9.18
CA LEU A 108 -0.04 -9.46 -10.07
C LEU A 108 -1.53 -9.11 -10.05
N ALA A 109 -2.04 -8.68 -8.90
CA ALA A 109 -3.42 -8.20 -8.80
C ALA A 109 -3.63 -6.96 -9.68
N SER A 110 -2.68 -6.02 -9.62
CA SER A 110 -2.73 -4.79 -10.40
C SER A 110 -2.56 -5.02 -11.90
N ASP A 111 -1.83 -6.06 -12.34
CA ASP A 111 -1.83 -6.49 -13.76
C ASP A 111 -3.24 -6.84 -14.28
N GLN A 112 -4.14 -7.25 -13.39
CA GLN A 112 -5.53 -7.57 -13.73
C GLN A 112 -6.49 -6.40 -13.43
N GLY A 113 -5.97 -5.21 -13.10
CA GLY A 113 -6.77 -4.05 -12.70
C GLY A 113 -7.50 -4.24 -11.36
N LYS A 114 -7.03 -5.17 -10.53
CA LYS A 114 -7.62 -5.49 -9.22
C LYS A 114 -6.67 -5.09 -8.10
N ARG A 115 -7.24 -4.64 -6.98
CA ARG A 115 -6.44 -4.35 -5.78
C ARG A 115 -5.94 -5.63 -5.10
N ASP A 116 -6.79 -6.64 -5.05
CA ASP A 116 -6.52 -7.97 -4.50
C ASP A 116 -7.21 -9.03 -5.37
N LEU A 117 -6.55 -10.18 -5.59
CA LEU A 117 -7.12 -11.33 -6.29
C LEU A 117 -7.90 -12.27 -5.36
N ALA A 118 -7.68 -12.17 -4.04
CA ALA A 118 -8.26 -13.07 -3.04
C ALA A 118 -9.71 -12.72 -2.63
N GLY A 119 -10.26 -11.58 -3.06
CA GLY A 119 -11.66 -11.22 -2.87
C GLY A 119 -11.91 -9.71 -2.81
N GLU A 120 -13.12 -9.31 -3.17
CA GLU A 120 -13.68 -7.98 -2.88
C GLU A 120 -14.03 -7.93 -1.40
N TYR A 121 -13.10 -7.47 -0.55
CA TYR A 121 -13.47 -6.98 0.76
C TYR A 121 -13.83 -5.51 0.59
N ASP A 122 -15.13 -5.27 0.39
CA ASP A 122 -15.78 -3.95 0.47
C ASP A 122 -15.63 -3.32 1.86
#